data_AF-A0A937RCC8-F1
#
_entry.id   AF-A0A937RCC8-F1
#
_cell.length_a   1.000
_cell.length_b   1.000
_cell.length_c   1.000
_cell.angle_alpha   90.00
_cell.angle_beta   90.00
_cell.angle_gamma   90.00
#
_symmetry.space_group_name_H-M   'P 1'
#
loop_
_entity.id
_entity.type
_entity.pdbx_description
1 polymer ?
#
loop_
_entity_poly.entity_id
_entity_poly.type
_entity_poly.pdbx_seq_one_letter_code
_entity_poly.pdbx_strand_id
1 'polypeptide(L)'
;MTRLLRRRGSIDTERTRRAGVLLALLDGKLDRQTAAAALSLSDSDPVVLATARPTSDDARESDAARVVDLVALHDEYWHPGAAAALEAGEVHLLLPVATHGHVEERLADRLRKLGADLVTAARRSTRVALTVGFGPAVPGLAQAARSRHLAVQVLDVLRGDPDRHGPVATLGDVRAEVVLAALLEGEPFDDEDPRLTQVRAILAHDAAQGSEYAQTLLTYLGTFGDIVATAQQPRSRQRRPQPSPSRR
;
A
#
# COMPACT_ATOMS: atom_id res chain seq x y z
N MET A 1 21.18 32.58 22.12
CA MET A 1 20.34 31.39 22.35
C MET A 1 18.94 31.43 21.68
N THR A 2 18.64 32.41 20.80
CA THR A 2 17.28 32.60 20.23
C THR A 2 17.06 31.93 18.86
N ARG A 3 18.12 31.44 18.19
CA ARG A 3 18.05 30.88 16.82
C ARG A 3 17.64 29.40 16.78
N LEU A 4 17.93 28.63 17.83
CA LEU A 4 17.58 27.21 17.94
C LEU A 4 16.09 26.99 18.28
N LEU A 5 15.49 27.86 19.10
CA LEU A 5 14.06 27.81 19.42
C LEU A 5 13.19 28.20 18.22
N ARG A 6 13.62 29.21 17.44
CA ARG A 6 12.92 29.63 16.22
C ARG A 6 12.96 28.56 15.13
N ARG A 7 14.09 27.84 15.00
CA ARG A 7 14.24 26.73 14.04
C ARG A 7 13.34 25.55 14.40
N ARG A 8 13.23 25.19 15.69
CA ARG A 8 12.32 24.12 16.14
C ARG A 8 10.85 24.46 15.93
N GLY A 9 10.41 25.68 16.27
CA GLY A 9 9.02 26.10 16.04
C GLY A 9 8.62 26.12 14.56
N SER A 10 9.54 26.52 13.68
CA SER A 10 9.30 26.53 12.22
C SER A 10 9.17 25.13 11.61
N ILE A 11 9.97 24.17 12.07
CA ILE A 11 9.92 22.77 11.59
C ILE A 11 8.60 22.12 12.02
N ASP A 12 8.18 22.36 13.26
CA ASP A 12 6.94 21.80 13.80
C ASP A 12 5.69 22.35 13.08
N THR A 13 5.74 23.64 12.70
CA THR A 13 4.66 24.28 11.92
C THR A 13 4.58 23.72 10.50
N GLU A 14 5.72 23.58 9.81
CA GLU A 14 5.77 23.02 8.46
C GLU A 14 5.33 21.55 8.45
N ARG A 15 5.73 20.78 9.46
CA ARG A 15 5.29 19.40 9.65
C ARG A 15 3.79 19.30 9.86
N THR A 16 3.22 20.13 10.74
CA THR A 16 1.77 20.18 10.97
C THR A 16 1.02 20.55 9.69
N ARG A 17 1.55 21.50 8.91
CA ARG A 17 1.00 21.89 7.61
C ARG A 17 1.02 20.72 6.62
N ARG A 18 2.14 20.01 6.48
CA ARG A 18 2.28 18.86 5.59
C ARG A 18 1.37 17.69 6.00
N ALA A 19 1.22 17.45 7.30
CA ALA A 19 0.29 16.45 7.83
C ALA A 19 -1.16 16.78 7.43
N GLY A 20 -1.59 18.04 7.59
CA GLY A 20 -2.91 18.49 7.16
C GLY A 20 -3.15 18.36 5.65
N VAL A 21 -2.13 18.66 4.85
CA VAL A 21 -2.17 18.47 3.38
C VAL A 21 -2.30 17.00 3.01
N LEU A 22 -1.56 16.10 3.67
CA LEU A 22 -1.65 14.67 3.45
C LEU A 22 -3.07 14.15 3.75
N LEU A 23 -3.63 14.48 4.91
CA LEU A 23 -5.00 14.05 5.24
C LEU A 23 -6.03 14.62 4.27
N ALA A 24 -5.92 15.91 3.92
CA ALA A 24 -6.84 16.52 2.96
C ALA A 24 -6.75 15.89 1.56
N LEU A 25 -5.55 15.48 1.11
CA LEU A 25 -5.36 14.71 -0.12
C LEU A 25 -6.01 13.33 -0.03
N LEU A 26 -5.79 12.61 1.07
CA LEU A 26 -6.32 11.26 1.29
C LEU A 26 -7.86 11.24 1.37
N ASP A 27 -8.46 12.30 1.91
CA ASP A 27 -9.91 12.51 1.97
C ASP A 27 -10.52 13.04 0.66
N GLY A 28 -9.69 13.32 -0.36
CA GLY A 28 -10.14 13.95 -1.61
C GLY A 28 -10.61 15.40 -1.46
N LYS A 29 -10.29 16.05 -0.33
CA LYS A 29 -10.64 17.45 -0.02
C LYS A 29 -9.65 18.46 -0.62
N LEU A 30 -8.48 18.00 -1.05
CA LEU A 30 -7.45 18.82 -1.69
C LEU A 30 -7.10 18.26 -3.06
N ASP A 31 -6.96 19.14 -4.04
CA ASP A 31 -6.53 18.74 -5.37
C ASP A 31 -5.06 18.29 -5.39
N ARG A 32 -4.74 17.42 -6.34
CA ARG A 32 -3.46 16.73 -6.41
C ARG A 32 -2.28 17.66 -6.71
N GLN A 33 -2.51 18.72 -7.50
CA GLN A 33 -1.46 19.65 -7.89
C GLN A 33 -1.07 20.54 -6.70
N THR A 34 -2.06 21.03 -5.95
CA THR A 34 -1.82 21.77 -4.70
C THR A 34 -1.14 20.89 -3.65
N ALA A 35 -1.59 19.63 -3.50
CA ALA A 35 -0.95 18.69 -2.60
C ALA A 35 0.51 18.40 -2.99
N ALA A 36 0.77 18.15 -4.28
CA ALA A 36 2.11 17.89 -4.82
C ALA A 36 3.08 19.05 -4.50
N ALA A 37 2.67 20.29 -4.79
CA ALA A 37 3.46 21.47 -4.49
C ALA A 37 3.75 21.61 -2.98
N ALA A 38 2.74 21.40 -2.15
CA ALA A 38 2.85 21.50 -0.70
C ALA A 38 3.72 20.39 -0.07
N LEU A 39 3.79 19.21 -0.68
CA LEU A 39 4.58 18.06 -0.25
C LEU A 39 5.97 18.00 -0.92
N SER A 40 6.29 18.92 -1.82
CA SER A 40 7.55 18.90 -2.60
C SER A 40 7.69 17.64 -3.46
N LEU A 41 6.59 17.26 -4.12
CA LEU A 41 6.48 16.13 -5.03
C LEU A 41 5.98 16.57 -6.39
N SER A 42 6.18 15.73 -7.40
CA SER A 42 5.43 15.79 -8.66
C SER A 42 4.15 14.98 -8.52
N ASP A 43 3.08 15.39 -9.21
CA ASP A 43 1.80 14.66 -9.21
C ASP A 43 1.92 13.22 -9.74
N SER A 44 2.88 12.98 -10.63
CA SER A 44 3.19 11.69 -11.25
C SER A 44 4.36 10.95 -10.61
N ASP A 45 4.87 11.42 -9.48
CA ASP A 45 5.93 10.68 -8.78
C ASP A 45 5.29 9.44 -8.12
N PRO A 46 5.87 8.23 -8.31
CA PRO A 46 5.34 7.05 -7.65
C PRO A 46 5.42 7.17 -6.13
N VAL A 47 4.34 6.80 -5.45
CA VAL A 47 4.24 6.86 -3.99
C VAL A 47 3.72 5.55 -3.42
N VAL A 48 4.08 5.26 -2.17
CA VAL A 48 3.52 4.19 -1.35
C VAL A 48 2.95 4.84 -0.10
N LEU A 49 1.78 4.39 0.32
CA LEU A 49 1.24 4.72 1.62
C LEU A 49 1.50 3.57 2.60
N ALA A 50 1.94 3.90 3.80
CA ALA A 50 1.98 2.98 4.92
C ALA A 50 1.03 3.48 6.01
N THR A 51 0.41 2.53 6.72
CA THR A 51 -0.36 2.82 7.92
C THR A 51 0.29 2.08 9.08
N ALA A 52 0.54 2.79 10.17
CA ALA A 52 1.09 2.23 11.39
C ALA A 52 0.11 2.44 12.54
N ARG A 53 -0.18 1.37 13.28
CA ARG A 53 -1.13 1.37 14.39
C ARG A 53 -0.47 0.73 15.62
N PRO A 54 -0.51 1.37 16.80
CA PRO A 54 -0.14 0.73 18.05
C PRO A 54 -0.97 -0.54 18.31
N THR A 55 -0.35 -1.59 18.82
CA THR A 55 -1.00 -2.90 18.97
C THR A 55 -1.77 -3.04 20.30
N SER A 56 -1.51 -2.20 21.29
CA SER A 56 -2.23 -2.21 22.58
C SER A 56 -3.50 -1.35 22.51
N ASP A 57 -4.64 -1.87 22.96
CA ASP A 57 -5.89 -1.08 23.10
C ASP A 57 -5.75 0.05 24.12
N ASP A 58 -4.80 -0.05 25.06
CA ASP A 58 -4.44 1.02 26.00
C ASP A 58 -3.49 2.08 25.39
N ALA A 59 -3.14 1.95 24.11
CA ALA A 59 -2.30 2.94 23.44
C ALA A 59 -3.01 4.29 23.42
N ARG A 60 -2.40 5.27 24.06
CA ARG A 60 -2.97 6.62 24.11
C ARG A 60 -2.71 7.29 22.77
N GLU A 61 -3.54 8.27 22.42
CA GLU A 61 -3.28 9.15 21.26
C GLU A 61 -1.88 9.80 21.35
N SER A 62 -1.39 10.04 22.58
CA SER A 62 -0.02 10.49 22.83
C SER A 62 1.07 9.52 22.37
N ASP A 63 0.79 8.23 22.33
CA ASP A 63 1.73 7.20 21.88
C ASP A 63 1.82 7.15 20.36
N ALA A 64 0.68 7.30 19.67
CA ALA A 64 0.64 7.47 18.23
C ALA A 64 1.32 8.79 17.81
N ALA A 65 1.08 9.89 18.54
CA ALA A 65 1.77 11.16 18.32
C ALA A 65 3.30 11.04 18.47
N ARG A 66 3.79 10.29 19.48
CA ARG A 66 5.21 9.98 19.61
C ARG A 66 5.75 9.12 18.46
N VAL A 67 4.94 8.21 17.91
CA VAL A 67 5.34 7.46 16.70
C VAL A 67 5.49 8.41 15.52
N VAL A 68 4.58 9.37 15.33
CA VAL A 68 4.76 10.41 14.31
C VAL A 68 6.04 11.20 14.58
N ASP A 69 6.35 11.54 15.84
CA ASP A 69 7.58 12.26 16.20
C ASP A 69 8.83 11.47 15.86
N LEU A 70 8.81 10.15 16.08
CA LEU A 70 9.93 9.27 15.70
C LEU A 70 10.08 9.20 14.19
N VAL A 71 8.99 9.01 13.45
CA VAL A 71 9.02 9.01 11.98
C VAL A 71 9.63 10.32 11.49
N ALA A 72 9.14 11.45 12.01
CA ALA A 72 9.60 12.77 11.62
C ALA A 72 11.02 13.10 12.09
N LEU A 73 11.49 12.54 13.20
CA LEU A 73 12.89 12.67 13.64
C LEU A 73 13.85 11.94 12.70
N HIS A 74 13.36 10.97 11.95
CA HIS A 74 14.11 10.29 10.91
C HIS A 74 14.02 11.02 9.55
N ASP A 75 13.46 12.25 9.46
CA ASP A 75 13.35 13.04 8.20
C ASP A 75 14.66 13.18 7.43
N GLU A 76 15.80 13.23 8.13
CA GLU A 76 17.11 13.27 7.47
C GLU A 76 17.46 11.97 6.74
N TYR A 77 16.76 10.88 7.05
CA TYR A 77 16.84 9.56 6.40
C TYR A 77 15.75 9.35 5.34
N TRP A 78 14.71 10.18 5.34
CA TRP A 78 13.56 10.08 4.44
C TRP A 78 13.73 10.98 3.20
N HIS A 79 13.06 10.61 2.12
CA HIS A 79 12.99 11.47 0.93
C HIS A 79 12.35 12.82 1.33
N PRO A 80 12.81 13.98 0.81
CA PRO A 80 12.24 15.29 1.13
C PRO A 80 10.73 15.43 0.85
N GLY A 81 10.19 14.53 0.02
CA GLY A 81 8.77 14.45 -0.30
C GLY A 81 7.95 13.55 0.64
N ALA A 82 8.56 12.91 1.63
CA ALA A 82 7.85 12.09 2.60
C ALA A 82 6.98 12.96 3.52
N ALA A 83 5.86 12.41 3.96
CA ALA A 83 4.98 13.09 4.91
C ALA A 83 4.33 12.08 5.85
N ALA A 84 4.05 12.51 7.07
CA ALA A 84 3.39 11.72 8.09
C ALA A 84 2.23 12.51 8.68
N ALA A 85 1.12 11.82 8.92
CA ALA A 85 -0.06 12.39 9.58
C ALA A 85 -0.64 11.41 10.60
N LEU A 86 -1.27 11.94 11.64
CA LEU A 86 -2.03 11.18 12.61
C LEU A 86 -3.53 11.39 12.34
N GLU A 87 -4.28 10.32 12.16
CA GLU A 87 -5.74 10.36 12.06
C GLU A 87 -6.33 9.20 12.85
N ALA A 88 -7.28 9.47 13.73
CA ALA A 88 -7.98 8.44 14.52
C ALA A 88 -7.07 7.44 15.26
N GLY A 89 -5.89 7.89 15.74
CA GLY A 89 -4.91 7.03 16.42
C GLY A 89 -3.99 6.23 15.50
N GLU A 90 -4.11 6.41 14.19
CA GLU A 90 -3.28 5.78 13.17
C GLU A 90 -2.32 6.76 12.53
N VAL A 91 -1.09 6.30 12.32
CA VAL A 91 -0.07 7.08 11.62
C VAL A 91 -0.08 6.69 10.15
N HIS A 92 -0.44 7.62 9.28
CA HIS A 92 -0.34 7.47 7.83
C HIS A 92 0.96 8.09 7.33
N LEU A 93 1.70 7.33 6.53
CA LEU A 93 3.00 7.69 5.97
C LEU A 93 2.92 7.69 4.46
N LEU A 94 3.22 8.82 3.83
CA LEU A 94 3.43 8.91 2.39
C LEU A 94 4.92 8.83 2.10
N LEU A 95 5.29 7.86 1.27
CA LEU A 95 6.67 7.54 0.93
C LEU A 95 6.87 7.63 -0.58
N PRO A 96 7.67 8.59 -1.07
CA PRO A 96 8.06 8.65 -2.47
C PRO A 96 8.97 7.47 -2.83
N VAL A 97 8.74 6.86 -3.99
CA VAL A 97 9.50 5.72 -4.46
C VAL A 97 10.42 6.13 -5.61
N ALA A 98 11.72 5.99 -5.42
CA ALA A 98 12.68 6.23 -6.50
C ALA A 98 12.58 5.12 -7.57
N THR A 99 12.10 5.47 -8.76
CA THR A 99 12.02 4.58 -9.93
C THR A 99 13.36 4.51 -10.65
N HIS A 100 14.26 3.64 -10.18
CA HIS A 100 15.47 3.26 -10.92
C HIS A 100 15.53 1.74 -11.07
N GLY A 101 15.02 1.21 -12.20
CA GLY A 101 15.26 -0.13 -12.78
C GLY A 101 15.05 -1.39 -11.90
N HIS A 102 14.28 -2.37 -12.40
CA HIS A 102 13.94 -3.67 -11.74
C HIS A 102 13.61 -3.53 -10.24
N VAL A 103 12.41 -3.00 -9.95
CA VAL A 103 12.16 -2.19 -8.74
C VAL A 103 11.26 -2.87 -7.69
N GLU A 104 10.33 -3.76 -8.07
CA GLU A 104 9.24 -4.17 -7.16
C GLU A 104 9.69 -5.05 -5.98
N GLU A 105 10.43 -6.14 -6.21
CA GLU A 105 10.94 -6.99 -5.10
C GLU A 105 11.90 -6.22 -4.19
N ARG A 106 12.80 -5.43 -4.79
CA ARG A 106 13.71 -4.55 -4.06
C ARG A 106 12.98 -3.47 -3.27
N LEU A 107 11.84 -3.01 -3.75
CA LEU A 107 10.99 -2.06 -3.03
C LEU A 107 10.34 -2.75 -1.84
N ALA A 108 9.74 -3.93 -2.01
CA ALA A 108 9.13 -4.67 -0.91
C ALA A 108 10.13 -4.94 0.23
N ASP A 109 11.36 -5.37 -0.09
CA ASP A 109 12.42 -5.54 0.90
C ASP A 109 12.79 -4.26 1.63
N ARG A 110 12.88 -3.14 0.89
CA ARG A 110 13.15 -1.81 1.49
C ARG A 110 12.02 -1.40 2.42
N LEU A 111 10.77 -1.56 2.01
CA LEU A 111 9.60 -1.23 2.83
C LEU A 111 9.52 -2.11 4.09
N ARG A 112 9.82 -3.41 3.98
CA ARG A 112 9.88 -4.31 5.15
C ARG A 112 10.96 -3.88 6.13
N LYS A 113 12.18 -3.63 5.64
CA LYS A 113 13.28 -3.12 6.48
C LYS A 113 12.88 -1.82 7.16
N LEU A 114 12.30 -0.91 6.40
CA LEU A 114 11.84 0.39 6.88
C LEU A 114 10.78 0.27 8.00
N GLY A 115 9.77 -0.58 7.80
CA GLY A 115 8.77 -0.86 8.82
C GLY A 115 9.40 -1.50 10.06
N ALA A 116 10.34 -2.43 9.89
CA ALA A 116 11.04 -3.08 11.01
C ALA A 116 11.89 -2.09 11.82
N ASP A 117 12.55 -1.15 11.13
CA ASP A 117 13.29 -0.05 11.77
C ASP A 117 12.34 0.86 12.56
N LEU A 118 11.16 1.18 12.00
CA LEU A 118 10.13 1.97 12.69
C LEU A 118 9.56 1.26 13.93
N VAL A 119 9.22 -0.03 13.81
CA VAL A 119 8.76 -0.86 14.93
C VAL A 119 9.82 -0.93 16.03
N THR A 120 11.09 -1.11 15.64
CA THR A 120 12.21 -1.14 16.58
C THR A 120 12.39 0.22 17.28
N ALA A 121 12.31 1.32 16.53
CA ALA A 121 12.42 2.67 17.08
C ALA A 121 11.29 3.00 18.06
N ALA A 122 10.04 2.66 17.70
CA ALA A 122 8.88 2.81 18.56
C ALA A 122 9.04 1.99 19.86
N ARG A 123 9.38 0.70 19.74
CA ARG A 123 9.59 -0.16 20.92
C ARG A 123 10.68 0.37 21.86
N ARG A 124 11.78 0.91 21.32
CA ARG A 124 12.89 1.44 22.13
C ARG A 124 12.56 2.75 22.84
N SER A 125 11.79 3.63 22.21
CA SER A 125 11.55 5.00 22.69
C SER A 125 10.27 5.14 23.50
N THR A 126 9.21 4.42 23.13
CA THR A 126 7.88 4.54 23.76
C THR A 126 7.42 3.27 24.47
N ARG A 127 8.14 2.15 24.30
CA ARG A 127 7.74 0.80 24.76
C ARG A 127 6.41 0.30 24.18
N VAL A 128 5.98 0.89 23.08
CA VAL A 128 4.73 0.55 22.40
C VAL A 128 5.02 -0.47 21.30
N ALA A 129 4.23 -1.54 21.25
CA ALA A 129 4.21 -2.45 20.12
C ALA A 129 3.49 -1.77 18.95
N LEU A 130 4.05 -1.86 17.75
CA LEU A 130 3.57 -1.19 16.56
C LEU A 130 3.43 -2.22 15.44
N THR A 131 2.33 -2.18 14.71
CA THR A 131 2.14 -2.91 13.45
C THR A 131 2.12 -1.92 12.30
N VAL A 132 2.75 -2.28 11.18
CA VAL A 132 2.87 -1.42 9.99
C VAL A 132 2.46 -2.19 8.74
N GLY A 133 1.40 -1.74 8.08
CA GLY A 133 0.96 -2.22 6.79
C GLY A 133 1.38 -1.28 5.67
N PHE A 134 1.92 -1.82 4.58
CA PHE A 134 2.24 -1.06 3.37
C PHE A 134 1.30 -1.39 2.22
N GLY A 135 0.73 -0.35 1.62
CA GLY A 135 -0.01 -0.44 0.38
C GLY A 135 0.89 -0.68 -0.83
N PRO A 136 0.30 -0.90 -2.01
CA PRO A 136 1.06 -0.98 -3.25
C PRO A 136 1.68 0.36 -3.61
N ALA A 137 2.77 0.31 -4.37
CA ALA A 137 3.27 1.48 -5.08
C ALA A 137 2.27 1.88 -6.16
N VAL A 138 1.92 3.16 -6.17
CA VAL A 138 1.00 3.75 -7.14
C VAL A 138 1.72 4.83 -7.95
N PRO A 139 1.35 5.07 -9.21
CA PRO A 139 2.10 5.91 -10.13
C PRO A 139 2.00 7.42 -9.86
N GLY A 140 1.27 7.84 -8.82
CA GLY A 140 1.06 9.26 -8.52
C GLY A 140 0.07 9.50 -7.40
N LEU A 141 -0.06 10.77 -7.01
CA LEU A 141 -0.90 11.19 -5.89
C LEU A 141 -2.40 10.92 -6.11
N ALA A 142 -2.84 10.78 -7.37
CA ALA A 142 -4.22 10.41 -7.69
C ALA A 142 -4.68 9.09 -7.09
N GLN A 143 -3.73 8.17 -6.85
CA GLN A 143 -4.01 6.84 -6.33
C GLN A 143 -3.52 6.68 -4.88
N ALA A 144 -3.10 7.78 -4.23
CA ALA A 144 -2.61 7.76 -2.85
C ALA A 144 -3.67 7.20 -1.88
N ALA A 145 -4.94 7.61 -2.03
CA ALA A 145 -6.05 7.08 -1.24
C ALA A 145 -6.25 5.56 -1.42
N ARG A 146 -6.09 5.04 -2.65
CA ARG A 146 -6.14 3.59 -2.92
C ARG A 146 -4.97 2.87 -2.24
N SER A 147 -3.76 3.43 -2.30
CA SER A 147 -2.60 2.86 -1.61
C SER A 147 -2.83 2.82 -0.09
N ARG A 148 -3.36 3.90 0.51
CA ARG A 148 -3.73 3.94 1.94
C ARG A 148 -4.77 2.89 2.29
N HIS A 149 -5.85 2.79 1.52
CA HIS A 149 -6.94 1.85 1.79
C HIS A 149 -6.42 0.41 1.83
N LEU A 150 -5.58 0.02 0.86
CA LEU A 150 -4.93 -1.29 0.85
C LEU A 150 -3.92 -1.45 1.99
N ALA A 151 -3.21 -0.39 2.39
CA ALA A 151 -2.33 -0.42 3.57
C ALA A 151 -3.09 -0.71 4.87
N VAL A 152 -4.31 -0.19 5.01
CA VAL A 152 -5.21 -0.48 6.14
C VAL A 152 -5.65 -1.93 6.11
N GLN A 153 -6.09 -2.45 4.95
CA GLN A 153 -6.46 -3.87 4.81
C GLN A 153 -5.30 -4.80 5.16
N VAL A 154 -4.07 -4.47 4.74
CA VAL A 154 -2.85 -5.21 5.14
C VAL A 154 -2.67 -5.21 6.66
N LEU A 155 -2.88 -4.06 7.30
CA LEU A 155 -2.75 -3.93 8.75
C LEU A 155 -3.83 -4.75 9.49
N ASP A 156 -5.05 -4.81 8.97
CA ASP A 156 -6.11 -5.62 9.56
C ASP A 156 -5.81 -7.12 9.45
N VAL A 157 -5.17 -7.58 8.36
CA VAL A 157 -4.66 -8.96 8.27
C VAL A 157 -3.59 -9.23 9.34
N LEU A 158 -2.61 -8.32 9.51
CA LEU A 158 -1.57 -8.46 10.53
C LEU A 158 -2.15 -8.57 11.96
N ARG A 159 -3.28 -7.90 12.23
CA ARG A 159 -3.95 -7.95 13.54
C ARG A 159 -4.78 -9.21 13.73
N GLY A 160 -5.32 -9.77 12.65
CA GLY A 160 -6.08 -11.02 12.68
C GLY A 160 -5.21 -12.24 13.01
N ASP A 161 -3.95 -12.24 12.57
CA ASP A 161 -2.98 -13.31 12.83
C ASP A 161 -1.55 -12.76 13.04
N PRO A 162 -1.25 -12.23 14.25
CA PRO A 162 0.05 -11.59 14.53
C PRO A 162 1.26 -12.53 14.43
N ASP A 163 1.07 -13.82 14.71
CA ASP A 163 2.16 -14.80 14.76
C ASP A 163 2.64 -15.22 13.36
N ARG A 164 1.76 -15.14 12.36
CA ARG A 164 2.05 -15.61 11.00
C ARG A 164 2.94 -14.67 10.18
N HIS A 165 2.69 -13.36 10.25
CA HIS A 165 3.34 -12.36 9.40
C HIS A 165 4.28 -11.41 10.16
N GLY A 166 4.23 -11.42 11.50
CA GLY A 166 4.96 -10.48 12.33
C GLY A 166 4.38 -9.05 12.25
N PRO A 167 5.12 -8.03 12.73
CA PRO A 167 4.58 -6.69 12.90
C PRO A 167 4.57 -5.85 11.62
N VAL A 168 5.09 -6.34 10.50
CA VAL A 168 5.27 -5.57 9.27
C VAL A 168 4.94 -6.42 8.05
N ALA A 169 4.08 -5.92 7.16
CA ALA A 169 3.78 -6.56 5.88
C ALA A 169 3.51 -5.54 4.77
N THR A 170 3.78 -5.96 3.55
CA THR A 170 3.32 -5.31 2.32
C THR A 170 2.10 -6.03 1.77
N LEU A 171 1.37 -5.41 0.84
CA LEU A 171 0.29 -6.10 0.11
C LEU A 171 0.76 -7.39 -0.56
N GLY A 172 2.04 -7.49 -0.97
CA GLY A 172 2.59 -8.72 -1.54
C GLY A 172 2.63 -9.89 -0.56
N ASP A 173 2.91 -9.63 0.72
CA ASP A 173 3.07 -10.65 1.76
C ASP A 173 1.72 -11.26 2.20
N VAL A 174 0.63 -10.48 2.11
CA VAL A 174 -0.72 -10.85 2.59
C VAL A 174 -1.81 -10.77 1.51
N ARG A 175 -1.41 -10.84 0.25
CA ARG A 175 -2.31 -10.58 -0.89
C ARG A 175 -3.54 -11.49 -0.88
N ALA A 176 -3.34 -12.77 -0.60
CA ALA A 176 -4.41 -13.76 -0.65
C ALA A 176 -5.46 -13.47 0.42
N GLU A 177 -5.02 -13.13 1.62
CA GLU A 177 -5.85 -12.77 2.76
C GLU A 177 -6.66 -11.49 2.48
N VAL A 178 -6.01 -10.46 1.94
CA VAL A 178 -6.66 -9.20 1.56
C VAL A 178 -7.70 -9.41 0.45
N VAL A 179 -7.38 -10.19 -0.59
CA VAL A 179 -8.33 -10.51 -1.67
C VAL A 179 -9.52 -11.29 -1.12
N LEU A 180 -9.28 -12.27 -0.25
CA LEU A 180 -10.34 -13.07 0.34
C LEU A 180 -11.26 -12.23 1.23
N ALA A 181 -10.70 -11.36 2.07
CA ALA A 181 -11.47 -10.44 2.90
C ALA A 181 -12.36 -9.52 2.04
N ALA A 182 -11.79 -8.91 1.01
CA ALA A 182 -12.51 -8.05 0.07
C ALA A 182 -13.65 -8.79 -0.66
N LEU A 183 -13.44 -10.05 -1.06
CA LEU A 183 -14.49 -10.88 -1.67
C LEU A 183 -15.61 -11.22 -0.69
N LEU A 184 -15.29 -11.50 0.57
CA LEU A 184 -16.28 -11.75 1.63
C LEU A 184 -17.10 -10.51 1.95
N GLU A 185 -16.49 -9.34 1.85
CA GLU A 185 -17.13 -8.03 2.06
C GLU A 185 -17.88 -7.53 0.82
N GLY A 186 -17.75 -8.22 -0.33
CA GLY A 186 -18.40 -7.85 -1.58
C GLY A 186 -17.78 -6.61 -2.23
N GLU A 187 -16.52 -6.29 -1.94
CA GLU A 187 -15.83 -5.18 -2.56
C GLU A 187 -15.64 -5.44 -4.07
N PRO A 188 -15.93 -4.45 -4.93
CA PRO A 188 -15.69 -4.56 -6.35
C PRO A 188 -14.18 -4.51 -6.64
N PHE A 189 -13.76 -5.24 -7.67
CA PHE A 189 -12.42 -5.14 -8.25
C PHE A 189 -12.53 -4.51 -9.64
N ASP A 190 -11.69 -3.52 -9.92
CA ASP A 190 -11.51 -3.00 -11.28
C ASP A 190 -10.33 -3.68 -11.99
N ASP A 191 -10.25 -3.49 -13.30
CA ASP A 191 -9.19 -4.10 -14.12
C ASP A 191 -7.79 -3.67 -13.65
N GLU A 192 -7.64 -2.47 -13.11
CA GLU A 192 -6.36 -1.93 -12.62
C GLU A 192 -6.13 -2.17 -11.12
N ASP A 193 -6.89 -3.08 -10.51
CA ASP A 193 -6.81 -3.33 -9.07
C ASP A 193 -5.43 -3.93 -8.72
N PRO A 194 -4.65 -3.29 -7.83
CA PRO A 194 -3.33 -3.77 -7.42
C PRO A 194 -3.35 -5.15 -6.78
N ARG A 195 -4.50 -5.63 -6.31
CA ARG A 195 -4.69 -6.98 -5.76
C ARG A 195 -4.70 -8.04 -6.87
N LEU A 196 -5.05 -7.67 -8.10
CA LEU A 196 -5.18 -8.57 -9.26
C LEU A 196 -3.94 -8.63 -10.17
N THR A 197 -2.80 -8.05 -9.77
CA THR A 197 -1.58 -7.98 -10.59
C THR A 197 -1.14 -9.31 -11.20
N GLN A 198 -1.14 -10.41 -10.43
CA GLN A 198 -0.75 -11.73 -10.95
C GLN A 198 -1.76 -12.28 -11.97
N VAL A 199 -3.06 -12.08 -11.72
CA VAL A 199 -4.12 -12.48 -12.66
C VAL A 199 -3.96 -11.73 -13.97
N ARG A 200 -3.73 -10.41 -13.92
CA ARG A 200 -3.43 -9.61 -15.10
C ARG A 200 -2.18 -10.06 -15.85
N ALA A 201 -1.11 -10.41 -15.15
CA ALA A 201 0.11 -10.89 -15.78
C ALA A 201 -0.12 -12.19 -16.57
N ILE A 202 -0.93 -13.11 -16.02
CA ILE A 202 -1.33 -14.34 -16.72
C ILE A 202 -2.17 -14.02 -17.95
N LEU A 203 -3.19 -13.16 -17.82
CA LEU A 203 -4.06 -12.79 -18.94
C LEU A 203 -3.28 -12.07 -20.07
N ALA A 204 -2.34 -11.19 -19.71
CA ALA A 204 -1.47 -10.53 -20.68
C ALA A 204 -0.55 -11.52 -21.39
N HIS A 205 -0.05 -12.54 -20.68
CA HIS A 205 0.74 -13.61 -21.27
C HIS A 205 -0.08 -14.48 -22.23
N ASP A 206 -1.29 -14.87 -21.85
CA ASP A 206 -2.23 -15.61 -22.71
C ASP A 206 -2.50 -14.83 -24.00
N ALA A 207 -2.79 -13.52 -23.89
CA ALA A 207 -3.03 -12.65 -25.04
C ALA A 207 -1.80 -12.49 -25.95
N ALA A 208 -0.61 -12.36 -25.38
CA ALA A 208 0.63 -12.16 -26.13
C ALA A 208 1.14 -13.44 -26.81
N GLN A 209 0.98 -14.60 -26.16
CA GLN A 209 1.54 -15.87 -26.61
C GLN A 209 0.50 -16.81 -27.23
N GLY A 210 -0.79 -16.45 -27.20
CA GLY A 210 -1.88 -17.34 -27.61
C GLY A 210 -2.00 -18.59 -26.74
N SER A 211 -1.57 -18.50 -25.47
CA SER A 211 -1.70 -19.57 -24.50
C SER A 211 -3.06 -19.52 -23.79
N GLU A 212 -3.39 -20.58 -23.05
CA GLU A 212 -4.65 -20.74 -22.32
C GLU A 212 -4.36 -21.03 -20.82
N TYR A 213 -3.36 -20.38 -20.24
CA TYR A 213 -2.94 -20.62 -18.86
C TYR A 213 -4.02 -20.19 -17.88
N ALA A 214 -4.69 -19.05 -18.09
CA ALA A 214 -5.78 -18.61 -17.23
C ALA A 214 -6.90 -19.65 -17.18
N GLN A 215 -7.31 -20.18 -18.34
CA GLN A 215 -8.33 -21.21 -18.40
C GLN A 215 -7.88 -22.51 -17.73
N THR A 216 -6.63 -22.92 -17.95
CA THR A 216 -6.07 -24.12 -17.32
C THR A 216 -6.03 -23.99 -15.79
N LEU A 217 -5.60 -22.84 -15.28
CA LEU A 217 -5.56 -22.54 -13.85
C LEU A 217 -6.96 -22.48 -13.25
N LEU A 218 -7.93 -21.88 -13.93
CA LEU A 218 -9.32 -21.86 -13.47
C LEU A 218 -9.90 -23.27 -13.36
N THR A 219 -9.66 -24.13 -14.35
CA THR A 219 -10.09 -25.54 -14.30
C THR A 219 -9.37 -26.29 -13.18
N TYR A 220 -8.07 -26.07 -13.00
CA TYR A 220 -7.27 -26.68 -11.95
C TYR A 220 -7.76 -26.31 -10.56
N LEU A 221 -7.99 -25.02 -10.31
CA LEU A 221 -8.52 -24.53 -9.04
C LEU A 221 -9.97 -24.98 -8.83
N GLY A 222 -10.79 -25.01 -9.88
CA GLY A 222 -12.16 -25.51 -9.83
C GLY A 222 -12.28 -27.02 -9.56
N THR A 223 -11.20 -27.77 -9.76
CA THR A 223 -11.09 -29.19 -9.38
C THR A 223 -10.25 -29.38 -8.11
N PHE A 224 -10.09 -28.32 -7.30
CA PHE A 224 -9.33 -28.34 -6.04
C PHE A 224 -7.90 -28.87 -6.17
N GLY A 225 -7.29 -28.66 -7.34
CA GLY A 225 -5.93 -29.07 -7.62
C GLY A 225 -5.76 -30.52 -8.08
N ASP A 226 -6.84 -31.23 -8.40
CA ASP A 226 -6.77 -32.57 -9.01
C ASP A 226 -6.33 -32.48 -10.48
N ILE A 227 -5.07 -32.86 -10.72
CA ILE A 227 -4.45 -32.84 -12.05
C ILE A 227 -5.18 -33.77 -13.04
N VAL A 228 -5.63 -34.94 -12.58
CA VAL A 228 -6.29 -35.94 -13.44
C VAL A 228 -7.67 -35.43 -13.83
N ALA A 229 -8.44 -34.94 -12.86
CA ALA A 229 -9.76 -34.34 -13.11
C ALA A 229 -9.65 -33.11 -14.02
N THR A 230 -8.62 -32.28 -13.83
CA THR A 230 -8.34 -31.11 -14.70
C THR A 230 -8.10 -31.53 -16.14
N ALA A 231 -7.28 -32.57 -16.37
CA ALA A 231 -6.92 -33.02 -17.72
C ALA A 231 -8.11 -33.62 -18.49
N GLN A 232 -9.10 -34.14 -17.79
CA GLN A 232 -10.32 -34.72 -18.38
C GLN A 232 -11.39 -33.67 -18.71
N GLN A 233 -11.27 -32.44 -18.19
CA GLN A 233 -12.19 -31.37 -18.52
C GLN A 233 -12.01 -30.91 -19.98
N PRO A 234 -13.08 -30.84 -20.78
CA PRO A 234 -13.01 -30.33 -22.13
C PRO A 234 -12.62 -28.85 -22.09
N ARG A 235 -11.57 -28.47 -22.83
CA ARG A 235 -11.19 -27.06 -22.99
C ARG A 235 -12.29 -26.33 -23.74
N SER A 236 -13.17 -25.65 -23.01
CA SER A 236 -14.19 -24.80 -23.61
C SER A 236 -13.51 -23.60 -24.26
N ARG A 237 -13.45 -23.59 -25.59
CA ARG A 237 -13.05 -22.40 -26.37
C ARG A 237 -13.97 -21.23 -26.00
N GLN A 238 -13.47 -20.26 -25.24
CA GLN A 238 -14.17 -18.98 -25.13
C GLN A 238 -14.28 -18.36 -26.52
N ARG A 239 -15.52 -18.05 -26.94
CA ARG A 239 -15.81 -17.34 -28.18
C ARG A 239 -15.04 -16.02 -28.17
N ARG A 240 -14.17 -15.81 -29.17
CA ARG A 240 -13.61 -14.49 -29.47
C ARG A 240 -14.75 -13.47 -29.60
N PRO A 241 -14.65 -12.27 -29.00
CA PRO A 241 -15.60 -11.19 -29.28
C PRO A 241 -15.57 -10.89 -30.78
N GLN A 242 -16.73 -10.95 -31.44
CA GLN A 242 -16.85 -10.58 -32.86
C GLN A 242 -16.52 -9.09 -33.01
N PRO A 243 -15.70 -8.69 -33.99
CA PRO A 243 -15.52 -7.28 -34.30
C PRO A 243 -16.85 -6.69 -34.77
N SER A 244 -17.29 -5.62 -34.10
CA SER A 244 -18.47 -4.85 -34.48
C SER A 244 -18.41 -4.47 -35.96
N PRO A 245 -19.49 -4.67 -36.75
CA PRO A 245 -19.49 -4.26 -38.15
C PRO A 245 -19.40 -2.74 -38.22
N SER A 246 -18.39 -2.26 -38.94
CA SER A 246 -18.24 -0.85 -39.31
C SER A 246 -19.48 -0.37 -40.05
N ARG A 247 -20.22 0.55 -39.43
CA ARG A 247 -21.28 1.29 -40.11
C ARG A 247 -20.61 2.21 -41.14
N ARG A 248 -20.93 1.98 -42.41
CA ARG A 248 -20.78 2.93 -43.50
C ARG A 248 -21.79 4.06 -43.35
#